data_AF-A0A9X2HP19-F1
#
_entry.id   AF-A0A9X2HP19-F1
#
_cell.length_a   1.000
_cell.length_b   1.000
_cell.length_c   1.000
_cell.angle_alpha   90.00
_cell.angle_beta   90.00
_cell.angle_gamma   90.00
#
_symmetry.space_group_name_H-M   'P 1'
#
loop_
_entity.id
_entity.type
_entity.pdbx_description
1 polymer ?
#
loop_
_entity_poly.entity_id
_entity_poly.type
_entity_poly.pdbx_seq_one_letter_code
_entity_poly.pdbx_strand_id
1 'polypeptide(L)'
;MTNCSATGFAKTDKASRYLQQLCKHWEHNLKVEFTADHGTIVFPKSARGADWPGDGLVTLDAKDDGIAILVDASADEQLHGLKGAVERHIDRFAFRENGLAYEWGDGGA
;
A
#
# COMPACT_ATOMS: atom_id res chain seq x y z
N MET A 1 8.43 15.59 -13.85
CA MET A 1 7.97 14.99 -12.58
C MET A 1 8.53 13.59 -12.58
N THR A 2 9.39 13.28 -11.61
CA THR A 2 9.96 11.93 -11.49
C THR A 2 8.92 11.10 -10.76
N ASN A 3 8.29 10.16 -11.44
CA ASN A 3 7.44 9.17 -10.78
C ASN A 3 8.39 8.14 -10.16
N CYS A 4 8.41 8.08 -8.83
CA CYS A 4 9.16 7.08 -8.09
C CYS A 4 8.19 5.95 -7.75
N SER A 5 8.58 4.71 -8.05
CA SER A 5 7.76 3.53 -7.70
C SER A 5 8.56 2.54 -6.88
N ALA A 6 7.86 1.80 -6.01
CA ALA A 6 8.44 0.70 -5.24
C ALA A 6 7.47 -0.48 -5.22
N THR A 7 8.02 -1.68 -5.28
CA THR A 7 7.28 -2.93 -5.16
C THR A 7 7.61 -3.60 -3.84
N GLY A 8 6.61 -4.06 -3.11
CA GLY A 8 6.74 -4.81 -1.87
C GLY A 8 6.02 -6.15 -1.96
N PHE A 9 6.44 -7.12 -1.17
CA PHE A 9 5.72 -8.36 -0.98
C PHE A 9 5.62 -8.69 0.51
N ALA A 10 4.39 -8.87 1.00
CA ALA A 10 4.11 -9.25 2.38
C ALA A 10 3.69 -10.71 2.44
N LYS A 11 4.52 -11.59 3.00
CA LYS A 11 4.18 -13.03 3.12
C LYS A 11 3.08 -13.26 4.14
N THR A 12 1.98 -13.88 3.72
CA THR A 12 0.84 -14.21 4.61
C THR A 12 -0.15 -15.13 3.90
N ASP A 13 -0.70 -16.11 4.64
CA ASP A 13 -1.79 -16.97 4.15
C ASP A 13 -3.15 -16.25 4.10
N LYS A 14 -3.23 -15.00 4.59
CA LYS A 14 -4.47 -14.23 4.73
C LYS A 14 -4.49 -13.00 3.83
N ALA A 15 -3.85 -13.09 2.67
CA ALA A 15 -3.65 -11.98 1.74
C ALA A 15 -4.95 -11.23 1.40
N SER A 16 -5.94 -11.95 0.85
CA SER A 16 -7.25 -11.40 0.50
C SER A 16 -7.95 -10.73 1.70
N ARG A 17 -7.86 -11.35 2.88
CA ARG A 17 -8.52 -10.84 4.09
C ARG A 17 -7.91 -9.52 4.57
N TYR A 18 -6.57 -9.39 4.52
CA TYR A 18 -5.89 -8.17 4.95
C TYR A 18 -6.01 -7.06 3.91
N LEU A 19 -5.94 -7.38 2.63
CA LEU A 19 -6.20 -6.44 1.53
C LEU A 19 -7.58 -5.79 1.71
N GLN A 20 -8.63 -6.59 1.87
CA GLN A 20 -9.99 -6.08 2.03
C GLN A 20 -10.16 -5.24 3.31
N GLN A 21 -9.53 -5.62 4.42
CA GLN A 21 -9.58 -4.83 5.66
C GLN A 21 -8.91 -3.47 5.51
N LEU A 22 -7.75 -3.43 4.86
CA LEU A 22 -7.01 -2.20 4.60
C LEU A 22 -7.79 -1.29 3.65
N CYS A 23 -8.34 -1.84 2.56
CA CYS A 23 -9.17 -1.09 1.63
C CYS A 23 -10.40 -0.48 2.33
N LYS A 24 -11.12 -1.28 3.14
CA LYS A 24 -12.27 -0.81 3.93
C LYS A 24 -11.92 0.24 4.98
N HIS A 25 -10.70 0.20 5.50
CA HIS A 25 -10.25 1.21 6.44
C HIS A 25 -9.98 2.54 5.75
N TRP A 26 -9.40 2.50 4.55
CA TRP A 26 -9.01 3.69 3.81
C TRP A 26 -10.13 4.30 2.97
N GLU A 27 -11.14 3.53 2.54
CA GLU A 27 -12.29 4.04 1.76
C GLU A 27 -13.07 5.14 2.50
N HIS A 28 -12.94 5.22 3.83
CA HIS A 28 -13.56 6.26 4.65
C HIS A 28 -12.99 7.66 4.39
N ASN A 29 -11.72 7.77 4.00
CA ASN A 29 -11.01 9.05 3.85
C ASN A 29 -10.38 9.24 2.46
N LEU A 30 -10.24 8.15 1.69
CA LEU A 30 -9.52 8.10 0.43
C LEU A 30 -10.39 7.45 -0.64
N LYS A 31 -10.04 7.71 -1.90
CA LYS A 31 -10.65 6.99 -3.02
C LYS A 31 -10.03 5.59 -3.11
N VAL A 32 -10.84 4.58 -2.83
CA VAL A 32 -10.42 3.18 -2.82
C VAL A 32 -11.34 2.37 -3.73
N GLU A 33 -10.75 1.53 -4.55
CA GLU A 33 -11.45 0.55 -5.39
C GLU A 33 -10.85 -0.82 -5.10
N PHE A 34 -11.67 -1.79 -4.67
CA PHE A 34 -11.14 -3.11 -4.30
C PHE A 34 -12.11 -4.24 -4.63
N THR A 35 -11.54 -5.42 -4.78
CA THR A 35 -12.18 -6.72 -4.95
C THR A 35 -11.64 -7.68 -3.88
N ALA A 36 -11.99 -8.96 -3.96
CA ALA A 36 -11.45 -9.96 -3.05
C ALA A 36 -9.92 -10.11 -3.18
N ASP A 37 -9.37 -9.88 -4.38
CA ASP A 37 -7.98 -10.22 -4.69
C ASP A 37 -7.15 -9.01 -5.17
N HIS A 38 -7.78 -7.86 -5.39
CA HIS A 38 -7.10 -6.68 -5.89
C HIS A 38 -7.63 -5.41 -5.22
N GLY A 39 -6.77 -4.45 -4.91
CA GLY A 39 -7.14 -3.19 -4.28
C GLY A 39 -6.29 -2.05 -4.79
N THR A 40 -6.91 -0.93 -5.14
CA THR A 40 -6.24 0.29 -5.58
C THR A 40 -6.70 1.46 -4.71
N ILE A 41 -5.74 2.20 -4.17
CA ILE A 41 -5.97 3.32 -3.26
C ILE A 41 -5.26 4.55 -3.78
N VAL A 42 -6.03 5.61 -4.01
CA VAL A 42 -5.51 6.91 -4.44
C VAL A 42 -5.29 7.79 -3.20
N PHE A 43 -4.04 8.18 -2.99
CA PHE A 43 -3.63 9.15 -1.99
C PHE A 43 -3.54 10.53 -2.65
N PRO A 44 -4.45 11.46 -2.36
CA PRO A 44 -4.41 12.77 -2.98
C PRO A 44 -3.11 13.48 -2.60
N LYS A 45 -2.58 14.31 -3.51
CA LYS A 45 -1.36 15.09 -3.26
C LYS A 45 -1.43 15.99 -2.02
N SER A 46 -2.65 16.35 -1.63
CA SER A 46 -2.98 17.15 -0.44
C SER A 46 -3.33 16.31 0.80
N ALA A 47 -3.09 14.99 0.76
CA ALA A 47 -3.38 14.09 1.87
C ALA A 47 -2.64 14.52 3.15
N ARG A 48 -3.38 14.57 4.27
CA ARG A 48 -2.85 14.90 5.61
C ARG A 48 -2.12 16.25 5.69
N GLY A 49 -2.51 17.22 4.86
CA GLY A 49 -1.91 18.56 4.87
C GLY A 49 -0.53 18.65 4.22
N ALA A 50 -0.10 17.59 3.52
CA ALA A 50 1.06 17.66 2.63
C ALA A 50 0.71 18.44 1.34
N ASP A 51 1.72 18.87 0.59
CA ASP A 51 1.55 19.44 -0.76
C ASP A 51 2.53 18.72 -1.71
N TRP A 52 2.21 17.47 -2.04
CA TRP A 52 3.02 16.68 -2.95
C TRP A 52 2.87 17.17 -4.41
N PRO A 53 3.87 16.90 -5.28
CA PRO A 53 3.77 17.26 -6.70
C PRO A 53 2.58 16.60 -7.43
N GLY A 54 2.17 15.41 -6.99
CA GLY A 54 1.07 14.63 -7.57
C GLY A 54 0.47 13.62 -6.59
N ASP A 55 -0.60 12.97 -7.04
CA ASP A 55 -1.28 11.94 -6.26
C ASP A 55 -0.39 10.68 -6.18
N GLY A 56 -0.46 9.99 -5.05
CA GLY A 56 0.13 8.67 -4.87
C GLY A 56 -0.89 7.59 -5.18
N LEU A 57 -0.44 6.47 -5.73
CA LEU A 57 -1.26 5.30 -5.99
C LEU A 57 -0.66 4.10 -5.27
N VAL A 58 -1.46 3.44 -4.43
CA VAL A 58 -1.09 2.17 -3.83
C VAL A 58 -1.97 1.09 -4.44
N THR A 59 -1.33 0.10 -5.05
CA THR A 59 -1.98 -1.09 -5.58
C THR A 59 -1.58 -2.29 -4.72
N LEU A 60 -2.56 -3.11 -4.38
CA LEU A 60 -2.43 -4.31 -3.59
C LEU A 60 -3.03 -5.46 -4.40
N ASP A 61 -2.34 -6.58 -4.44
CA ASP A 61 -2.80 -7.77 -5.13
C ASP A 61 -2.58 -8.98 -4.22
N ALA A 62 -3.66 -9.68 -3.88
CA ALA A 62 -3.60 -10.88 -3.10
C ALA A 62 -3.13 -12.04 -3.98
N LYS A 63 -2.02 -12.65 -3.57
CA LYS A 63 -1.45 -13.87 -4.14
C LYS A 63 -1.64 -15.01 -3.14
N ASP A 64 -1.46 -16.23 -3.61
CA ASP A 64 -1.54 -17.43 -2.77
C ASP A 64 -0.53 -17.42 -1.61
N ASP A 65 0.66 -16.84 -1.81
CA ASP A 65 1.75 -16.81 -0.81
C ASP A 65 1.84 -15.48 -0.03
N GLY A 66 1.01 -14.48 -0.37
CA GLY A 66 1.11 -13.16 0.25
C GLY A 66 0.43 -12.04 -0.52
N ILE A 67 0.73 -10.79 -0.12
CA ILE A 67 0.18 -9.58 -0.73
C ILE A 67 1.30 -8.90 -1.51
N ALA A 68 1.14 -8.80 -2.83
CA ALA A 68 1.98 -7.94 -3.64
C ALA A 68 1.52 -6.49 -3.49
N ILE A 69 2.46 -5.59 -3.26
CA ILE A 69 2.26 -4.17 -3.00
C ILE A 69 3.00 -3.40 -4.07
N LEU A 70 2.35 -2.45 -4.71
CA LEU A 70 2.98 -1.50 -5.62
C LEU A 70 2.61 -0.10 -5.14
N VAL A 71 3.61 0.75 -4.98
CA VAL A 71 3.44 2.14 -4.59
C VAL A 71 4.00 2.99 -5.71
N ASP A 72 3.16 3.79 -6.35
CA ASP A 72 3.55 4.86 -7.27
C ASP A 72 3.40 6.19 -6.53
N ALA A 73 4.44 7.01 -6.59
CA ALA A 73 4.48 8.30 -5.94
C ALA A 73 5.12 9.35 -6.85
N SER A 74 4.77 10.60 -6.60
CA SER A 74 5.30 11.75 -7.34
C SER A 74 6.61 12.31 -6.77
N ALA A 75 7.04 11.80 -5.61
CA ALA A 75 8.27 12.18 -4.91
C ALA A 75 8.77 11.04 -4.00
N ASP A 76 10.07 10.99 -3.73
CA ASP A 76 10.69 9.96 -2.88
C ASP A 76 10.18 9.99 -1.43
N GLU A 77 10.01 11.19 -0.85
CA GLU A 77 9.46 11.35 0.49
C GLU A 77 8.00 10.84 0.58
N GLN A 78 7.21 11.08 -0.47
CA GLN A 78 5.85 10.54 -0.58
C GLN A 78 5.89 9.00 -0.68
N LEU A 79 6.80 8.45 -1.50
CA LEU A 79 7.00 7.01 -1.65
C LEU A 79 7.33 6.37 -0.30
N HIS A 80 8.31 6.91 0.43
CA HIS A 80 8.71 6.40 1.73
C HIS A 80 7.56 6.48 2.75
N GLY A 81 6.84 7.60 2.78
CA GLY A 81 5.67 7.77 3.64
C GLY A 81 4.55 6.77 3.34
N LEU A 82 4.30 6.49 2.05
CA LEU A 82 3.29 5.51 1.62
C LEU A 82 3.71 4.08 1.95
N LYS A 83 4.97 3.70 1.74
CA LYS A 83 5.50 2.39 2.14
C LYS A 83 5.26 2.13 3.64
N GLY A 84 5.71 3.05 4.49
CA GLY A 84 5.51 2.94 5.94
C GLY A 84 4.04 2.98 6.36
N ALA A 85 3.19 3.71 5.63
CA ALA A 85 1.75 3.69 5.87
C ALA A 85 1.15 2.31 5.57
N VAL A 86 1.49 1.68 4.44
CA VAL A 86 1.00 0.34 4.09
C VAL A 86 1.42 -0.68 5.16
N GLU A 87 2.72 -0.74 5.48
CA GLU A 87 3.26 -1.68 6.47
C GLU A 87 2.55 -1.57 7.82
N ARG A 88 2.43 -0.35 8.35
CA ARG A 88 1.79 -0.11 9.66
C ARG A 88 0.33 -0.57 9.70
N HIS A 89 -0.41 -0.42 8.60
CA HIS A 89 -1.82 -0.80 8.58
C HIS A 89 -1.98 -2.31 8.41
N ILE A 90 -1.22 -2.94 7.51
CA ILE A 90 -1.22 -4.39 7.36
C ILE A 90 -0.78 -5.06 8.65
N ASP A 91 0.32 -4.60 9.27
CA ASP A 91 0.83 -5.09 10.55
C ASP A 91 -0.21 -4.97 11.67
N ARG A 92 -0.95 -3.85 11.73
CA ARG A 92 -2.06 -3.69 12.67
C ARG A 92 -3.16 -4.75 12.50
N PHE A 93 -3.43 -5.22 11.28
CA PHE A 93 -4.40 -6.31 11.05
C PHE A 93 -3.78 -7.69 11.29
N ALA A 94 -2.50 -7.84 10.96
CA ALA A 94 -1.68 -9.02 11.17
C ALA A 94 -1.04 -9.07 12.58
N PHE A 95 -1.50 -8.26 13.53
CA PHE A 95 -0.90 -8.16 14.87
C PHE A 95 -0.87 -9.51 15.61
N ARG A 96 -1.79 -10.42 15.27
CA ARG A 96 -1.84 -11.79 15.81
C ARG A 96 -0.81 -12.73 15.20
N GLU A 97 -0.16 -12.35 14.11
CA GLU A 97 0.87 -13.11 13.39
C GLU A 97 2.29 -12.66 13.74
N ASN A 98 2.45 -11.79 14.76
CA ASN A 98 3.74 -11.26 15.23
C ASN A 98 4.49 -10.38 14.21
N GLY A 99 3.75 -9.84 13.24
CA GLY A 99 4.24 -8.97 12.17
C GLY A 99 4.63 -9.75 10.91
N LEU A 100 4.27 -9.19 9.75
CA LEU A 100 4.55 -9.82 8.46
C LEU A 100 5.98 -9.53 8.01
N ALA A 101 6.55 -10.46 7.25
CA ALA A 101 7.79 -10.22 6.53
C ALA A 101 7.49 -9.44 5.25
N TYR A 102 8.02 -8.22 5.16
CA TYR A 102 7.93 -7.36 3.98
C TYR A 102 9.25 -7.37 3.22
N GLU A 103 9.21 -7.79 1.95
CA GLU A 103 10.33 -7.72 1.03
C GLU A 103 10.08 -6.58 0.04
N TRP A 104 10.79 -5.46 0.19
CA TRP A 104 10.71 -4.34 -0.75
C TRP A 104 11.81 -4.46 -1.81
N GLY A 105 11.39 -4.50 -3.07
CA GLY A 105 12.24 -4.23 -4.22
C GLY A 105 12.18 -2.74 -4.57
N ASP A 106 13.34 -2.15 -4.85
CA ASP A 106 13.37 -0.88 -5.54
C ASP A 106 12.78 -1.10 -6.94
N GLY A 107 11.73 -0.37 -7.29
CA GLY A 107 11.13 -0.39 -8.62
C GLY A 107 12.05 0.34 -9.59
N GLY A 108 13.28 -0.15 -9.73
CA GLY A 108 14.29 0.40 -10.61
C GLY A 108 13.86 0.18 -12.05
N ALA A 109 13.42 1.26 -12.69
CA ALA A 109 13.55 1.42 -14.14
C ALA A 109 14.91 2.07 -14.43
#